data_AF-C2MEI8-F1
#
_entry.id   AF-C2MEI8-F1
#
_cell.length_a   1.000
_cell.length_b   1.000
_cell.length_c   1.000
_cell.angle_alpha   90.00
_cell.angle_beta   90.00
_cell.angle_gamma   90.00
#
_symmetry.space_group_name_H-M   'P 1'
#
loop_
_entity.id
_entity.type
_entity.pdbx_description
1 polymer ?
#
loop_
_entity_poly.entity_id
_entity_poly.type
_entity_poly.pdbx_seq_one_letter_code
_entity_poly.pdbx_strand_id
1 'polypeptide(L)'
;MKRNILFRTTRVVKLFFAPILYLLTTTTLSAEKSATSGVGAFEGAARSLTAYFDPLVNLIYIIGAVVGLIGAIKVYQKFSQGDPDTGKTAASWFGACIFLVISASVLKAFFIS
;
A
#
# COMPACT_ATOMS: atom_id res chain seq x y z
N MET A 1 -4.00 68.48 -4.93
CA MET A 1 -3.52 67.47 -5.91
C MET A 1 -2.95 66.21 -5.21
N LYS A 2 -3.73 65.51 -4.35
CA LYS A 2 -3.26 64.29 -3.61
C LYS A 2 -4.27 63.12 -3.55
N ARG A 3 -5.42 63.20 -4.23
CA ARG A 3 -6.50 62.19 -4.16
C ARG A 3 -6.31 60.95 -5.05
N ASN A 4 -5.29 60.90 -5.91
CA ASN A 4 -5.15 59.86 -6.96
C ASN A 4 -4.23 58.68 -6.60
N ILE A 5 -3.49 58.73 -5.48
CA ILE A 5 -2.52 57.68 -5.13
C ILE A 5 -3.16 56.61 -4.25
N LEU A 6 -4.04 56.99 -3.31
CA LEU A 6 -4.77 56.06 -2.43
C LEU A 6 -5.71 55.11 -3.20
N PHE A 7 -6.44 55.62 -4.21
CA PHE A 7 -7.36 54.80 -5.01
C PHE A 7 -6.65 53.76 -5.90
N ARG A 8 -5.41 54.03 -6.32
CA ARG A 8 -4.62 53.10 -7.14
C ARG A 8 -4.11 51.92 -6.31
N THR A 9 -3.68 52.18 -5.08
CA THR A 9 -3.23 51.15 -4.13
C THR A 9 -4.37 50.20 -3.73
N THR A 10 -5.58 50.71 -3.47
CA THR A 10 -6.73 49.84 -3.11
C THR A 10 -7.17 48.92 -4.26
N ARG A 11 -7.10 49.37 -5.52
CA ARG A 11 -7.41 48.53 -6.68
C ARG A 11 -6.41 47.41 -6.88
N VAL A 12 -5.10 47.68 -6.77
CA VAL A 12 -4.08 46.63 -6.94
C VAL A 12 -4.10 45.62 -5.79
N VAL A 13 -4.31 46.06 -4.54
CA VAL A 13 -4.44 45.14 -3.40
C VAL A 13 -5.65 44.21 -3.57
N LYS A 14 -6.80 44.74 -4.02
CA LYS A 14 -7.99 43.91 -4.35
C LYS A 14 -7.73 42.94 -5.51
N LEU A 15 -6.97 43.36 -6.52
CA LEU A 15 -6.62 42.52 -7.69
C LEU A 15 -5.69 41.35 -7.32
N PHE A 16 -4.80 41.53 -6.33
CA PHE A 16 -3.90 40.48 -5.85
C PHE A 16 -4.51 39.60 -4.74
N PHE A 17 -5.34 40.14 -3.85
CA PHE A 17 -5.99 39.36 -2.78
C PHE A 17 -7.19 38.52 -3.26
N ALA A 18 -7.94 39.00 -4.26
CA ALA A 18 -9.11 38.27 -4.80
C ALA A 18 -8.79 36.89 -5.41
N PRO A 19 -7.74 36.69 -6.24
CA PRO A 19 -7.43 35.37 -6.79
C PRO A 19 -6.94 34.40 -5.72
N ILE A 20 -6.19 34.89 -4.72
CA ILE A 20 -5.70 34.07 -3.60
C ILE A 20 -6.87 33.57 -2.74
N LEU A 21 -7.84 34.45 -2.43
CA LEU A 21 -9.05 34.06 -1.70
C LEU A 21 -9.94 33.12 -2.52
N TYR A 22 -10.05 33.32 -3.83
CA TYR A 22 -10.79 32.43 -4.74
C TYR A 22 -10.14 31.04 -4.83
N LEU A 23 -8.83 30.96 -5.00
CA LEU A 23 -8.06 29.70 -4.95
C LEU A 23 -8.22 28.98 -3.61
N LEU A 24 -8.17 29.72 -2.49
CA LEU A 24 -8.35 29.15 -1.14
C LEU A 24 -9.79 28.62 -0.91
N THR A 25 -10.81 29.23 -1.52
CA THR A 25 -12.19 28.72 -1.44
C THR A 25 -12.44 27.49 -2.32
N THR A 26 -11.71 27.32 -3.42
CA THR A 26 -11.83 26.11 -4.27
C THR A 26 -11.21 24.87 -3.64
N THR A 27 -10.17 25.02 -2.81
CA THR A 27 -9.54 23.89 -2.12
C THR A 27 -10.36 23.39 -0.92
N THR A 28 -11.14 24.27 -0.26
CA THR A 28 -12.03 23.87 0.84
C THR A 28 -13.32 23.21 0.37
N LEU A 29 -13.83 23.55 -0.82
CA LEU A 29 -14.99 22.88 -1.44
C LEU A 29 -14.67 21.45 -1.95
N SER A 30 -13.38 21.10 -2.09
CA SER A 30 -12.95 19.75 -2.47
C SER A 30 -12.73 18.84 -1.24
N ALA A 31 -12.86 19.36 -0.02
CA ALA A 31 -12.66 18.63 1.23
C ALA A 31 -13.96 18.04 1.81
N GLU A 32 -15.09 18.14 1.11
CA GLU A 32 -16.34 17.45 1.45
C GLU A 32 -16.39 16.07 0.80
N LYS A 33 -15.45 15.19 1.15
CA LYS A 33 -15.63 13.75 0.93
C LYS A 33 -15.52 13.00 2.24
N SER A 34 -16.69 12.50 2.64
CA SER A 34 -16.88 11.33 3.48
C SER A 34 -16.86 11.56 4.99
N ALA A 35 -17.83 12.35 5.48
CA ALA A 35 -18.48 12.03 6.74
C ALA A 35 -19.51 10.91 6.51
N THR A 36 -19.06 9.73 6.11
CA THR A 36 -19.91 8.53 6.11
C THR A 36 -19.59 7.77 7.38
N SER A 37 -20.58 7.71 8.26
CA SER A 37 -20.71 6.86 9.45
C SER A 37 -19.68 5.73 9.49
N GLY A 38 -18.92 5.59 10.57
CA GLY A 38 -17.73 4.71 10.66
C GLY A 38 -17.82 3.39 9.89
N VAL A 39 -18.98 2.72 9.88
CA VAL A 39 -19.27 1.51 9.09
C VAL A 39 -19.06 1.66 7.58
N GLY A 40 -19.53 2.75 6.95
CA GLY A 40 -19.39 2.97 5.50
C GLY A 40 -17.97 3.35 5.06
N ALA A 41 -17.20 3.99 5.96
CA ALA A 41 -15.77 4.21 5.75
C ALA A 41 -14.97 2.90 5.82
N PHE A 42 -15.31 2.01 6.77
CA PHE A 42 -14.72 0.66 6.85
C PHE A 42 -15.11 -0.20 5.65
N GLU A 43 -16.36 -0.12 5.17
CA GLU A 43 -16.81 -0.89 4.02
C GLU A 43 -16.13 -0.42 2.72
N GLY A 44 -15.93 0.89 2.55
CA GLY A 44 -15.13 1.45 1.45
C GLY A 44 -13.63 1.09 1.52
N ALA A 45 -13.06 1.09 2.73
CA ALA A 45 -11.67 0.66 2.95
C ALA A 45 -11.50 -0.84 2.71
N ALA A 46 -12.42 -1.68 3.18
CA ALA A 46 -12.41 -3.13 2.97
C ALA A 46 -12.51 -3.47 1.48
N ARG A 47 -13.43 -2.82 0.75
CA ARG A 47 -13.57 -3.01 -0.71
C ARG A 47 -12.31 -2.59 -1.47
N SER A 48 -11.63 -1.56 -0.98
CA SER A 48 -10.34 -1.12 -1.53
C SER A 48 -9.25 -2.17 -1.26
N LEU A 49 -9.19 -2.74 -0.05
CA LEU A 49 -8.24 -3.81 0.29
C LEU A 49 -8.47 -5.06 -0.58
N THR A 50 -9.73 -5.50 -0.76
CA THR A 50 -10.05 -6.67 -1.60
C THR A 50 -9.54 -6.51 -3.04
N ALA A 51 -9.61 -5.30 -3.61
CA ALA A 51 -9.08 -5.02 -4.95
C ALA A 51 -7.54 -5.16 -5.05
N TYR A 52 -6.81 -5.01 -3.92
CA TYR A 52 -5.36 -5.19 -3.88
C TYR A 52 -4.93 -6.61 -3.49
N PHE A 53 -5.84 -7.47 -3.00
CA PHE A 53 -5.49 -8.82 -2.55
C PHE A 53 -5.05 -9.73 -3.70
N ASP A 54 -5.72 -9.73 -4.85
CA ASP A 54 -5.32 -10.55 -6.01
C ASP A 54 -3.90 -10.26 -6.51
N PRO A 55 -3.48 -9.00 -6.76
CA PRO A 55 -2.09 -8.72 -7.14
C PRO A 55 -1.09 -9.02 -6.01
N LEU A 56 -1.47 -8.84 -4.73
CA LEU A 56 -0.63 -9.21 -3.59
C LEU A 56 -0.35 -10.71 -3.52
N VAL A 57 -1.38 -11.53 -3.74
CA VAL A 57 -1.26 -13.00 -3.71
C VAL A 57 -0.31 -13.47 -4.82
N ASN A 58 -0.42 -12.93 -6.03
CA ASN A 58 0.51 -13.25 -7.12
C ASN A 58 1.96 -12.86 -6.77
N LEU A 59 2.16 -11.70 -6.13
CA LEU A 59 3.48 -11.27 -5.67
C LEU A 59 4.09 -12.26 -4.66
N ILE A 60 3.28 -12.74 -3.70
CA ILE A 60 3.70 -13.73 -2.71
C ILE A 60 4.06 -15.07 -3.35
N TYR A 61 3.34 -15.52 -4.39
CA TYR A 61 3.71 -16.72 -5.14
C TYR A 61 5.08 -16.58 -5.81
N ILE A 62 5.34 -15.42 -6.43
CA ILE A 62 6.63 -15.14 -7.07
C ILE A 62 7.76 -15.13 -6.03
N ILE A 63 7.57 -14.44 -4.90
CA ILE A 63 8.57 -14.39 -3.81
C ILE A 63 8.78 -15.78 -3.20
N GLY A 64 7.71 -16.54 -2.97
CA GLY A 64 7.75 -17.90 -2.46
C GLY A 64 8.56 -18.84 -3.37
N ALA A 65 8.42 -18.69 -4.70
CA ALA A 65 9.21 -19.45 -5.67
C ALA A 65 10.71 -19.09 -5.58
N VAL A 66 11.06 -17.81 -5.47
CA VAL A 66 12.45 -17.35 -5.36
C VAL A 66 13.10 -17.84 -4.07
N VAL A 67 12.43 -17.66 -2.92
CA VAL A 67 12.94 -18.09 -1.61
C VAL A 67 13.03 -19.62 -1.53
N GLY A 68 12.06 -20.33 -2.13
CA GLY A 68 12.07 -21.79 -2.24
C GLY A 68 13.28 -22.32 -3.03
N LEU A 69 13.62 -21.67 -4.15
CA LEU A 69 14.80 -22.01 -4.95
C LEU A 69 16.10 -21.77 -4.18
N ILE A 70 16.24 -20.62 -3.49
CA ILE A 70 17.42 -20.30 -2.68
C ILE A 70 17.61 -21.32 -1.54
N GLY A 71 16.52 -21.71 -0.87
CA GLY A 71 16.54 -22.74 0.17
C GLY A 71 16.98 -24.10 -0.37
N ALA A 72 16.48 -24.50 -1.53
CA ALA A 72 16.87 -25.75 -2.20
C ALA A 72 18.36 -25.78 -2.55
N ILE A 73 18.92 -24.67 -3.05
CA ILE A 73 20.35 -24.56 -3.36
C ILE A 73 21.20 -24.75 -2.09
N LYS A 74 20.79 -24.12 -0.97
CA LYS A 74 21.50 -24.28 0.33
C LYS A 74 21.44 -25.70 0.87
N VAL A 75 20.29 -26.37 0.73
CA VAL A 75 20.11 -27.77 1.14
C VAL A 75 20.97 -28.69 0.27
N TYR A 76 21.01 -28.46 -1.04
CA TYR A 76 21.88 -29.20 -1.96
C TYR A 76 23.36 -29.00 -1.62
N GLN A 77 23.78 -27.77 -1.30
CA GLN A 77 25.15 -27.49 -0.87
C GLN A 77 25.53 -28.26 0.39
N LYS A 78 24.64 -28.32 1.39
CA LYS A 78 24.80 -29.11 2.62
C LYS A 78 24.86 -30.63 2.33
N PHE A 79 23.97 -31.11 1.44
CA PHE A 79 23.92 -32.51 1.01
C PHE A 79 25.21 -32.93 0.30
N SER A 80 25.70 -32.08 -0.61
CA SER A 80 26.94 -32.32 -1.35
C SER A 80 28.20 -32.27 -0.47
N GLN A 81 28.12 -31.68 0.73
CA GLN A 81 29.22 -31.62 1.70
C GLN A 81 29.19 -32.78 2.72
N GLY A 82 28.18 -33.67 2.65
CA GLY A 82 28.06 -34.81 3.57
C GLY A 82 27.71 -34.41 5.01
N ASP A 83 27.19 -33.20 5.22
CA ASP A 83 26.90 -32.64 6.54
C ASP A 83 25.68 -33.36 7.17
N PRO A 84 25.80 -33.95 8.38
CA PRO A 84 24.70 -34.65 9.04
C PRO A 84 23.49 -33.75 9.35
N ASP A 85 23.65 -32.42 9.36
CA ASP A 85 22.57 -31.45 9.57
C ASP A 85 21.75 -31.14 8.29
N THR A 86 22.03 -31.81 7.17
CA THR A 86 21.29 -31.63 5.92
C THR A 86 19.81 -31.99 6.07
N GLY A 87 19.49 -33.08 6.77
CA GLY A 87 18.10 -33.49 7.01
C GLY A 87 17.31 -32.45 7.82
N LYS A 88 17.93 -31.85 8.84
CA LYS A 88 17.32 -30.76 9.63
C LYS A 88 17.12 -29.48 8.81
N THR A 89 18.11 -29.13 8.00
CA THR A 89 18.05 -27.93 7.13
C THR A 89 17.02 -28.12 6.02
N ALA A 90 16.94 -29.32 5.43
CA ALA A 90 15.97 -29.68 4.42
C ALA A 90 14.54 -29.67 5.00
N ALA A 91 14.34 -30.26 6.18
CA ALA A 91 13.04 -30.28 6.84
C ALA A 91 12.55 -28.88 7.22
N SER A 92 13.42 -28.00 7.74
CA SER A 92 13.01 -26.64 8.14
C SER A 92 12.68 -25.76 6.93
N TRP A 93 13.43 -25.89 5.82
CA TRP A 93 13.14 -25.19 4.57
C TRP A 93 11.81 -25.66 3.94
N PHE A 94 11.58 -26.97 3.83
CA PHE A 94 10.32 -27.49 3.28
C PHE A 94 9.12 -27.06 4.12
N GLY A 95 9.25 -27.10 5.45
CA GLY A 95 8.21 -26.63 6.38
C GLY A 95 7.88 -25.16 6.18
N ALA A 96 8.89 -24.30 6.02
CA ALA A 96 8.70 -22.87 5.75
C ALA A 96 8.04 -22.62 4.38
N CYS A 97 8.40 -23.39 3.34
CA CYS A 97 7.83 -23.25 2.00
C CYS A 97 6.33 -23.61 1.98
N ILE A 98 5.96 -24.73 2.60
CA ILE A 98 4.57 -25.16 2.68
C ILE A 98 3.74 -24.16 3.50
N PHE A 99 4.28 -23.69 4.63
CA PHE A 99 3.62 -22.69 5.46
C PHE A 99 3.30 -21.39 4.69
N LEU A 100 4.23 -20.88 3.87
CA LEU A 100 3.99 -19.68 3.06
C LEU A 100 2.84 -19.86 2.06
N VAL A 101 2.76 -21.02 1.40
CA VAL A 101 1.69 -21.32 0.42
C VAL A 101 0.33 -21.44 1.12
N ILE A 102 0.28 -22.13 2.26
CA ILE A 102 -0.96 -22.29 3.03
C ILE A 102 -1.41 -20.94 3.59
N SER A 103 -0.49 -20.14 4.14
CA SER A 103 -0.79 -18.80 4.66
C SER A 103 -1.39 -17.89 3.59
N ALA A 104 -0.82 -17.90 2.38
CA ALA A 104 -1.38 -17.15 1.23
C ALA A 104 -2.81 -17.61 0.88
N SER A 105 -3.07 -18.91 0.94
CA SER A 105 -4.38 -19.49 0.64
C SER A 105 -5.42 -19.16 1.71
N VAL A 106 -5.01 -19.19 2.99
CA VAL A 106 -5.86 -18.89 4.15
C VAL A 106 -6.21 -17.40 4.19
N LEU A 107 -5.25 -16.51 3.92
CA LEU A 107 -5.52 -15.07 3.77
C LEU A 107 -6.54 -14.84 2.64
N LYS A 108 -6.39 -15.50 1.49
CA LYS A 108 -7.38 -15.41 0.42
C LYS A 108 -8.76 -15.92 0.86
N ALA A 109 -8.83 -17.04 1.58
CA ALA A 109 -10.08 -17.63 2.04
C ALA A 109 -10.84 -16.76 3.06
N PHE A 110 -10.13 -16.02 3.92
CA PHE A 110 -10.76 -15.13 4.90
C PHE A 110 -11.26 -13.79 4.33
N PHE A 111 -10.64 -13.27 3.26
CA PHE A 111 -10.95 -11.94 2.71
C PHE A 111 -11.79 -11.95 1.41
N ILE A 112 -11.97 -13.11 0.78
CA ILE A 112 -12.74 -13.27 -0.47
C ILE A 112 -14.08 -14.01 -0.26
N SER A 113 -14.42 -14.33 1.00
CA SER A 113 -15.74 -14.86 1.41
C SER A 113 -16.75 -13.74 1.66
#